data_AF-A0A6J5EIR8-F1
#
_entry.id   AF-A0A6J5EIR8-F1
#
_cell.length_a   1.000
_cell.length_b   1.000
_cell.length_c   1.000
_cell.angle_alpha   90.00
_cell.angle_beta   90.00
_cell.angle_gamma   90.00
#
_symmetry.space_group_name_H-M   'P 1'
#
loop_
_entity.id
_entity.type
_entity.pdbx_description
1 polymer ?
#
loop_
_entity_poly.entity_id
_entity_poly.type
_entity_poly.pdbx_seq_one_letter_code
_entity_poly.pdbx_strand_id
1 'polypeptide(L)'
;MSEAPHGAPIKTPGQLIAAVIASFAIPIVIIILLAHYVDTSTRTGAGTDSLSDAEVAKRIAPIGQVEIRDSNAPRTYKTGEEVYKAVCSACHASGAAGAPKFTNTADWAPRIAQGFDTLWHTALTGKGAMPPRGGTSPDDYSDYEIGLAVAYMANNAGAHFEDPPKPVPGAPAAAAASGAAAAAASGAAASDQGAAQAAAAVAALASVPQSAAPAAGGDAQQSADASQAGKALYQSVCQACHAAGVLNAPKFGDKEAWAPRLKDPIDTIYNYALHGKGAMPPKGGSNASDADVKAAVDYMISQVK
;
A
#
# COMPACT_ATOMS: atom_id res chain seq x y z
N MET A 1 33.12 73.16 13.75
CA MET A 1 33.35 72.40 14.99
C MET A 1 32.43 73.02 16.04
N SER A 2 31.29 72.39 16.30
CA SER A 2 30.31 72.89 17.26
C SER A 2 30.27 71.90 18.41
N GLU A 3 31.11 72.16 19.41
CA GLU A 3 31.12 71.50 20.70
C GLU A 3 29.70 71.37 21.29
N ALA A 4 29.29 70.14 21.61
CA ALA A 4 28.12 69.89 22.43
C ALA A 4 28.40 70.37 23.87
N PRO A 5 27.47 71.07 24.53
CA PRO A 5 27.68 71.54 25.89
C PRO A 5 27.71 70.35 26.86
N HIS A 6 28.88 70.09 27.45
CA HIS A 6 29.07 69.13 28.54
C HIS A 6 28.52 69.70 29.85
N GLY A 7 27.19 69.66 30.02
CA GLY A 7 26.56 69.87 31.33
C GLY A 7 26.67 68.62 32.19
N ALA A 8 27.26 68.73 33.39
CA ALA A 8 27.32 67.60 34.31
C ALA A 8 25.90 67.11 34.66
N PRO A 9 25.62 65.79 34.60
CA PRO A 9 24.27 65.23 34.72
C PRO A 9 23.65 65.34 36.12
N ILE A 10 24.40 65.85 37.11
CA ILE A 10 23.99 65.94 38.52
C ILE A 10 23.91 67.41 38.92
N LYS A 11 22.69 67.91 39.19
CA LYS A 11 22.42 69.34 39.47
C LYS A 11 22.05 69.62 40.92
N THR A 12 21.76 68.58 41.72
CA THR A 12 21.43 68.71 43.14
C THR A 12 22.20 67.71 44.01
N PRO A 13 22.47 68.04 45.29
CA PRO A 13 23.10 67.09 46.22
C PRO A 13 22.31 65.78 46.38
N GLY A 14 20.98 65.83 46.28
CA GLY A 14 20.13 64.64 46.30
C GLY A 14 20.34 63.73 45.07
N GLN A 15 20.56 64.31 43.89
CA GLN A 15 20.88 63.54 42.67
C GLN A 15 22.27 62.88 42.76
N LEU A 16 23.23 63.52 43.45
CA LEU A 16 24.55 62.92 43.69
C LEU A 16 24.44 61.68 44.58
N ILE A 17 23.71 61.78 45.69
CA ILE A 17 23.50 60.67 46.63
C ILE A 17 22.76 59.51 45.93
N ALA A 18 21.72 59.82 45.16
CA ALA A 18 20.98 58.80 44.40
C ALA A 18 21.86 58.10 43.35
N ALA A 19 22.69 58.84 42.62
CA ALA A 19 23.60 58.28 41.62
C ALA A 19 24.66 57.36 42.25
N VAL A 20 25.22 57.76 43.40
CA VAL A 20 26.19 56.94 44.14
C VAL A 20 25.52 55.66 44.65
N ILE A 21 24.35 55.75 45.29
CA ILE A 21 23.62 54.56 45.77
C ILE A 21 23.28 53.63 44.60
N ALA A 22 22.78 54.16 43.49
CA ALA A 22 22.45 53.38 42.30
C ALA A 22 23.68 52.69 41.69
N SER A 23 24.85 53.33 41.68
CA SER A 23 26.08 52.75 41.15
C SER A 23 26.58 51.52 41.92
N PHE A 24 26.19 51.36 43.19
CA PHE A 24 26.53 50.18 43.98
C PHE A 24 25.37 49.18 44.06
N ALA A 25 24.13 49.66 44.21
CA ALA A 25 22.96 48.80 44.33
C ALA A 25 22.67 48.02 43.03
N ILE A 26 22.79 48.66 41.86
CA ILE A 26 22.48 48.02 40.57
C ILE A 26 23.42 46.85 40.27
N PRO A 27 24.77 47.00 40.36
CA PRO A 27 25.67 45.86 40.18
C PRO A 27 25.44 44.74 41.20
N ILE A 28 25.16 45.07 42.47
CA ILE A 28 24.88 44.07 43.51
C ILE A 28 23.64 43.25 43.16
N VAL A 29 22.55 43.92 42.75
CA VAL A 29 21.32 43.22 42.31
C VAL A 29 21.57 42.37 41.08
N ILE A 30 22.33 42.85 40.11
CA ILE A 30 22.71 42.08 38.91
C ILE A 30 23.53 40.83 39.31
N ILE A 31 24.49 40.96 40.22
CA ILE A 31 25.29 39.83 40.70
C ILE A 31 24.43 38.81 41.43
N ILE A 32 23.49 39.24 42.27
CA ILE A 32 22.56 38.34 42.96
C ILE A 32 21.66 37.61 41.97
N LEU A 33 21.13 38.31 40.96
CA LEU A 33 20.32 37.70 39.90
C LEU A 33 21.13 36.71 39.06
N LEU A 34 22.38 37.02 38.74
CA LEU A 34 23.28 36.12 38.03
C LEU A 34 23.66 34.91 38.88
N ALA A 35 23.91 35.08 40.16
CA ALA A 35 24.18 33.98 41.08
C ALA A 35 22.97 33.05 41.19
N HIS A 36 21.75 33.60 41.34
CA HIS A 36 20.52 32.82 41.31
C HIS A 36 20.32 32.10 39.97
N TYR A 37 20.60 32.77 38.85
CA TYR A 37 20.49 32.18 37.52
C TYR A 37 21.47 31.01 37.34
N VAL A 38 22.71 31.14 37.82
CA VAL A 38 23.71 30.08 37.77
C VAL A 38 23.38 28.92 38.73
N ASP A 39 22.85 29.20 39.92
CA ASP A 39 22.50 28.18 40.91
C ASP A 39 21.23 27.39 40.53
N THR A 40 20.25 28.06 39.91
CA THR A 40 19.05 27.41 39.32
C THR A 40 19.33 26.74 37.98
N SER A 41 20.46 27.06 37.34
CA SER A 41 20.99 26.31 36.21
C SER A 41 21.65 25.03 36.73
N THR A 42 20.83 24.08 37.19
CA THR A 42 21.28 22.73 37.50
C THR A 42 22.11 22.20 36.34
N ARG A 43 23.36 21.81 36.61
CA ARG A 43 24.11 20.90 35.74
C ARG A 43 23.36 19.57 35.70
N THR A 44 22.36 19.44 34.83
CA THR A 44 21.88 18.13 34.41
C THR A 44 23.02 17.53 33.60
N GLY A 45 23.73 16.57 34.21
CA GLY A 45 24.73 15.79 33.49
C GLY A 45 24.06 15.08 32.32
N ALA A 46 24.76 14.97 31.18
CA ALA A 46 24.26 14.21 30.04
C ALA A 46 23.78 12.83 30.48
N GLY A 47 22.49 12.54 30.30
CA GLY A 47 21.87 11.28 30.68
C GLY A 47 21.03 11.28 31.96
N THR A 48 20.94 12.38 32.71
CA THR A 48 20.06 12.47 33.90
C THR A 48 18.58 12.32 33.56
N ASP A 49 18.17 12.77 32.37
CA ASP A 49 16.80 12.61 31.87
C ASP A 49 16.59 11.30 31.11
N SER A 50 17.62 10.44 30.97
CA SER A 50 17.52 9.20 30.17
C SER A 50 16.55 8.16 30.73
N LEU A 51 16.26 8.26 32.03
CA LEU A 51 15.28 7.47 32.76
C LEU A 51 14.01 8.27 33.09
N SER A 52 13.86 9.48 32.55
CA SER A 52 12.62 10.23 32.71
C SER A 52 11.47 9.45 32.07
N ASP A 53 10.29 9.50 32.68
CA ASP A 53 9.10 8.83 32.14
C ASP A 53 8.80 9.30 30.70
N ALA A 54 9.16 10.55 30.36
CA ALA A 54 9.01 11.12 29.04
C ALA A 54 9.98 10.50 28.01
N GLU A 55 11.26 10.33 28.34
CA GLU A 55 12.25 9.68 27.48
C GLU A 55 11.95 8.19 27.31
N VAL A 56 11.49 7.51 28.37
CA VAL A 56 11.08 6.10 28.32
C VAL A 56 9.84 5.96 27.44
N ALA A 57 8.81 6.81 27.62
CA ALA A 57 7.61 6.84 26.78
C ALA A 57 7.95 7.02 25.29
N LYS A 58 8.93 7.86 24.96
CA LYS A 58 9.39 8.09 23.59
C LYS A 58 10.10 6.88 22.97
N ARG A 59 10.75 6.04 23.78
CA ARG A 59 11.44 4.80 23.35
C ARG A 59 10.52 3.60 23.22
N ILE A 60 9.44 3.55 24.01
CA ILE A 60 8.40 2.53 23.91
C ILE A 60 7.28 2.92 22.94
N ALA A 61 7.36 4.11 22.34
CA ALA A 61 6.41 4.56 21.34
C ALA A 61 6.40 3.56 20.16
N PRO A 62 5.22 3.14 19.68
CA PRO A 62 5.11 2.17 18.60
C PRO A 62 5.78 2.69 17.32
N ILE A 63 6.79 1.97 16.84
CA ILE A 63 7.56 2.28 15.62
C ILE A 63 6.86 1.87 14.32
N GLY A 64 5.70 1.20 14.43
CA GLY A 64 4.90 0.76 13.30
C GLY A 64 3.43 1.05 13.57
N GLN A 65 2.82 1.85 12.71
CA GLN A 65 1.37 1.93 12.64
C GLN A 65 0.90 0.87 11.65
N VAL A 66 0.09 -0.08 12.11
CA VAL A 66 -0.57 -1.05 11.25
C VAL A 66 -1.93 -0.46 10.90
N GLU A 67 -2.05 0.12 9.70
CA GLU A 67 -3.36 0.46 9.15
C GLU A 67 -4.00 -0.82 8.61
N ILE A 68 -5.03 -1.32 9.31
CA ILE A 68 -5.88 -2.39 8.79
C ILE A 68 -6.84 -1.74 7.80
N ARG A 69 -6.50 -1.80 6.52
CA ARG A 69 -7.37 -1.34 5.43
C ARG A 69 -8.36 -2.44 5.06
N ASP A 70 -9.65 -2.10 5.12
CA ASP A 70 -10.71 -2.95 4.58
C ASP A 70 -10.54 -3.06 3.05
N SER A 71 -10.41 -4.29 2.54
CA SER A 71 -10.25 -4.57 1.11
C SER A 71 -11.46 -4.14 0.27
N ASN A 72 -12.61 -3.94 0.90
CA ASN A 72 -13.86 -3.49 0.28
C ASN A 72 -14.13 -1.98 0.50
N ALA A 73 -13.27 -1.25 1.21
CA ALA A 73 -13.44 0.19 1.35
C ALA A 73 -13.30 0.89 -0.02
N PRO A 74 -14.10 1.94 -0.31
CA PRO A 74 -14.00 2.70 -1.55
C PRO A 74 -12.58 3.25 -1.73
N ARG A 75 -11.79 2.64 -2.62
CA ARG A 75 -10.46 3.15 -2.97
C ARG A 75 -10.60 4.36 -3.90
N THR A 76 -10.10 5.51 -3.44
CA THR A 76 -9.80 6.64 -4.30
C THR A 76 -8.46 6.36 -4.98
N TYR A 77 -8.51 5.86 -6.22
CA TYR A 77 -7.31 5.62 -7.01
C TYR A 77 -6.62 6.94 -7.38
N LYS A 78 -5.29 6.93 -7.31
CA LYS A 78 -4.47 8.01 -7.85
C LYS A 78 -4.48 7.99 -9.37
N THR A 79 -4.30 9.16 -9.96
CA THR A 79 -4.11 9.32 -11.41
C THR A 79 -2.77 8.76 -11.86
N GLY A 80 -2.64 8.44 -13.15
CA GLY A 80 -1.37 7.96 -13.71
C GLY A 80 -0.21 8.94 -13.55
N GLU A 81 -0.50 10.25 -13.61
CA GLU A 81 0.49 11.30 -13.38
C GLU A 81 0.99 11.31 -11.93
N GLU A 82 0.09 11.19 -10.95
CA GLU A 82 0.45 11.16 -9.53
C GLU A 82 1.32 9.95 -9.19
N VAL A 83 0.96 8.78 -9.72
CA VAL A 83 1.74 7.54 -9.54
C VAL A 83 3.10 7.66 -10.24
N TYR A 84 3.15 8.19 -11.47
CA TYR A 84 4.41 8.43 -12.17
C TYR A 84 5.34 9.33 -11.36
N LYS A 85 4.84 10.46 -10.86
CA LYS A 85 5.63 11.41 -10.07
C LYS A 85 6.17 10.76 -8.80
N ALA A 86 5.32 10.00 -8.10
CA ALA A 86 5.66 9.40 -6.82
C ALA A 86 6.64 8.21 -6.92
N VAL A 87 6.56 7.42 -8.00
CA VAL A 87 7.25 6.12 -8.07
C VAL A 87 8.21 6.03 -9.25
N CYS A 88 7.75 6.39 -10.44
CA CYS A 88 8.46 6.07 -11.68
C CYS A 88 9.48 7.14 -12.08
N SER A 89 9.24 8.40 -11.70
CA SER A 89 10.02 9.56 -12.13
C SER A 89 11.48 9.50 -11.73
N ALA A 90 11.80 8.87 -10.59
CA ALA A 90 13.16 8.74 -10.07
C ALA A 90 14.14 8.14 -11.10
N CYS A 91 13.65 7.19 -11.92
CA CYS A 91 14.45 6.59 -12.98
C CYS A 91 14.05 7.09 -14.37
N HIS A 92 12.74 7.20 -14.64
CA HIS A 92 12.25 7.49 -15.99
C HIS A 92 12.32 8.98 -16.36
N ALA A 93 12.47 9.91 -15.42
CA ALA A 93 12.63 11.33 -15.78
C ALA A 93 13.99 11.60 -16.46
N SER A 94 15.07 11.00 -15.94
CA SER A 94 16.44 11.18 -16.44
C SER A 94 16.92 10.04 -17.33
N GLY A 95 16.25 8.89 -17.30
CA GLY A 95 16.68 7.65 -17.94
C GLY A 95 17.76 6.91 -17.14
N ALA A 96 17.72 7.03 -15.80
CA ALA A 96 18.66 6.38 -14.93
C ALA A 96 18.67 4.86 -15.15
N ALA A 97 19.85 4.25 -15.01
CA ALA A 97 20.06 2.81 -15.25
C ALA A 97 19.57 2.31 -16.63
N GLY A 98 19.52 3.18 -17.64
CA GLY A 98 19.05 2.84 -18.99
C GLY A 98 17.53 2.78 -19.11
N ALA A 99 16.79 3.37 -18.17
CA ALA A 99 15.34 3.50 -18.27
C ALA A 99 14.94 4.36 -19.49
N PRO A 100 13.85 4.00 -20.20
CA PRO A 100 13.33 4.85 -21.27
C PRO A 100 12.86 6.19 -20.68
N LYS A 101 13.35 7.29 -21.24
CA LYS A 101 13.09 8.63 -20.68
C LYS A 101 11.66 9.06 -20.96
N PHE A 102 10.98 9.59 -19.95
CA PHE A 102 9.64 10.17 -20.08
C PHE A 102 9.64 11.20 -21.21
N THR A 103 8.63 11.19 -22.07
CA THR A 103 8.49 12.00 -23.31
C THR A 103 9.47 11.71 -24.45
N ASN A 104 10.48 10.85 -24.27
CA ASN A 104 11.41 10.51 -25.35
C ASN A 104 10.78 9.49 -26.32
N THR A 105 10.32 9.97 -27.46
CA THR A 105 9.65 9.12 -28.47
C THR A 105 10.55 8.01 -29.01
N ALA A 106 11.87 8.22 -29.12
CA ALA A 106 12.81 7.21 -29.64
C ALA A 106 13.00 6.04 -28.65
N ASP A 107 13.10 6.33 -27.36
CA ASP A 107 13.20 5.29 -26.32
C ASP A 107 11.91 4.46 -26.23
N TRP A 108 10.77 5.11 -26.43
CA TRP A 108 9.43 4.54 -26.25
C TRP A 108 8.83 3.90 -27.49
N ALA A 109 9.16 4.31 -28.72
CA ALA A 109 8.61 3.73 -29.95
C ALA A 109 8.66 2.18 -30.01
N PRO A 110 9.81 1.50 -29.77
CA PRO A 110 9.85 0.04 -29.80
C PRO A 110 9.11 -0.63 -28.62
N ARG A 111 8.80 0.13 -27.57
CA ARG A 111 8.03 -0.31 -26.40
C ARG A 111 6.54 -0.19 -26.66
N ILE A 112 6.10 0.96 -27.17
CA ILE A 112 4.73 1.22 -27.58
C ILE A 112 4.28 0.20 -28.64
N ALA A 113 5.17 -0.19 -29.57
CA ALA A 113 4.89 -1.22 -30.56
C ALA A 113 4.57 -2.62 -29.96
N GLN A 114 4.93 -2.88 -28.71
CA GLN A 114 4.60 -4.14 -28.01
C GLN A 114 3.18 -4.14 -27.44
N GLY A 115 2.50 -2.99 -27.47
CA GLY A 115 1.16 -2.81 -26.93
C GLY A 115 1.14 -2.49 -25.43
N PHE A 116 0.01 -1.96 -24.98
CA PHE A 116 -0.21 -1.54 -23.59
C PHE A 116 -0.05 -2.69 -22.61
N ASP A 117 -0.67 -3.84 -22.86
CA ASP A 117 -0.66 -4.99 -21.95
C ASP A 117 0.76 -5.50 -21.66
N THR A 118 1.62 -5.52 -22.68
CA THR A 118 3.02 -5.94 -22.53
C THR A 118 3.80 -4.94 -21.65
N LEU A 119 3.58 -3.64 -21.84
CA LEU A 119 4.23 -2.60 -21.03
C LEU A 119 3.75 -2.63 -19.59
N TRP A 120 2.44 -2.79 -19.40
CA TRP A 120 1.85 -2.90 -18.07
C TRP A 120 2.36 -4.15 -17.35
N HIS A 121 2.36 -5.30 -18.00
CA HIS A 121 2.93 -6.54 -17.46
C HIS A 121 4.41 -6.36 -17.08
N THR A 122 5.21 -5.77 -17.96
CA THR A 122 6.63 -5.48 -17.68
C THR A 122 6.79 -4.58 -16.46
N ALA A 123 5.92 -3.59 -16.29
CA ALA A 123 5.94 -2.72 -15.12
C ALA A 123 5.59 -3.47 -13.83
N LEU A 124 4.66 -4.43 -13.88
CA LEU A 124 4.28 -5.26 -12.72
C LEU A 124 5.37 -6.27 -12.34
N THR A 125 6.00 -6.92 -13.32
CA THR A 125 7.00 -7.98 -13.07
C THR A 125 8.43 -7.47 -12.96
N GLY A 126 8.69 -6.25 -13.44
CA GLY A 126 10.03 -5.70 -13.58
C GLY A 126 10.79 -6.30 -14.77
N LYS A 127 11.88 -5.62 -15.17
CA LYS A 127 12.79 -6.07 -16.24
C LYS A 127 14.14 -5.37 -16.13
N GLY A 128 15.22 -6.16 -16.08
CA GLY A 128 16.57 -5.62 -15.96
C GLY A 128 16.74 -4.80 -14.67
N ALA A 129 17.15 -3.55 -14.79
CA ALA A 129 17.29 -2.63 -13.65
C ALA A 129 15.96 -2.04 -13.15
N MET A 130 14.85 -2.28 -13.85
CA MET A 130 13.52 -1.84 -13.40
C MET A 130 12.97 -2.86 -12.40
N PRO A 131 12.79 -2.50 -11.11
CA PRO A 131 12.22 -3.39 -10.12
C PRO A 131 10.73 -3.68 -10.43
N PRO A 132 10.20 -4.83 -9.97
CA PRO A 132 8.77 -5.10 -10.03
C PRO A 132 7.97 -3.95 -9.43
N ARG A 133 6.92 -3.51 -10.12
CA ARG A 133 6.01 -2.42 -9.70
C ARG A 133 6.72 -1.10 -9.39
N GLY A 134 7.89 -0.85 -9.97
CA GLY A 134 8.68 0.35 -9.63
C GLY A 134 9.22 0.35 -8.19
N GLY A 135 9.27 -0.81 -7.52
CA GLY A 135 9.75 -0.96 -6.15
C GLY A 135 8.66 -0.81 -5.09
N THR A 136 7.40 -0.70 -5.48
CA THR A 136 6.26 -0.63 -4.55
C THR A 136 5.63 -2.00 -4.34
N SER A 137 4.76 -2.09 -3.34
CA SER A 137 3.91 -3.25 -3.09
C SER A 137 2.47 -3.05 -3.62
N PRO A 138 1.66 -4.12 -3.71
CA PRO A 138 0.22 -4.00 -3.97
C PRO A 138 -0.55 -3.19 -2.91
N ASP A 139 0.01 -3.03 -1.72
CA ASP A 139 -0.58 -2.26 -0.62
C ASP A 139 -0.39 -0.75 -0.80
N ASP A 140 0.71 -0.36 -1.45
CA ASP A 140 1.03 1.04 -1.77
C ASP A 140 0.23 1.54 -2.98
N TYR A 141 0.22 0.74 -4.05
CA TYR A 141 -0.43 1.05 -5.32
C TYR A 141 -1.02 -0.22 -5.93
N SER A 142 -2.28 -0.14 -6.34
CA SER A 142 -2.95 -1.23 -7.05
C SER A 142 -2.42 -1.41 -8.47
N ASP A 143 -2.62 -2.59 -9.06
CA ASP A 143 -2.22 -2.88 -10.45
C ASP A 143 -2.86 -1.90 -11.43
N TYR A 144 -4.10 -1.50 -11.15
CA TYR A 144 -4.83 -0.48 -11.90
C TYR A 144 -4.09 0.86 -11.89
N GLU A 145 -3.64 1.33 -10.73
CA GLU A 145 -2.89 2.59 -10.60
C GLU A 145 -1.52 2.53 -11.32
N ILE A 146 -0.85 1.38 -11.28
CA ILE A 146 0.36 1.14 -12.08
C ILE A 146 0.04 1.19 -13.57
N GLY A 147 -1.09 0.61 -14.00
CA GLY A 147 -1.55 0.65 -15.39
C GLY A 147 -1.83 2.08 -15.87
N LEU A 148 -2.47 2.91 -15.04
CA LEU A 148 -2.67 4.34 -15.32
C LEU A 148 -1.34 5.06 -15.50
N ALA A 149 -0.33 4.77 -14.66
CA ALA A 149 1.00 5.37 -14.80
C ALA A 149 1.70 4.97 -16.10
N VAL A 150 1.57 3.71 -16.50
CA VAL A 150 2.12 3.20 -17.77
C VAL A 150 1.45 3.87 -18.96
N ALA A 151 0.12 3.98 -18.97
CA ALA A 151 -0.63 4.69 -20.00
C ALA A 151 -0.19 6.16 -20.07
N TYR A 152 -0.10 6.85 -18.92
CA TYR A 152 0.38 8.22 -18.83
C TYR A 152 1.79 8.39 -19.42
N MET A 153 2.74 7.53 -19.07
CA MET A 153 4.11 7.59 -19.59
C MET A 153 4.20 7.33 -21.08
N ALA A 154 3.51 6.29 -21.58
CA ALA A 154 3.50 5.94 -22.99
C ALA A 154 2.80 7.02 -23.84
N ASN A 155 1.68 7.55 -23.36
CA ASN A 155 0.90 8.57 -24.07
C ASN A 155 1.68 9.88 -24.17
N ASN A 156 2.38 10.28 -23.12
CA ASN A 156 3.31 11.43 -23.16
C ASN A 156 4.54 11.20 -24.06
N ALA A 157 4.80 9.96 -24.49
CA ALA A 157 5.85 9.60 -25.43
C ALA A 157 5.32 9.24 -26.83
N GLY A 158 4.06 9.57 -27.13
CA GLY A 158 3.47 9.43 -28.47
C GLY A 158 2.53 8.22 -28.67
N ALA A 159 2.16 7.51 -27.61
CA ALA A 159 1.07 6.53 -27.66
C ALA A 159 -0.32 7.18 -27.50
N HIS A 160 -1.35 6.39 -27.77
CA HIS A 160 -2.75 6.73 -27.50
C HIS A 160 -3.44 5.51 -26.87
N PHE A 161 -2.90 5.03 -25.77
CA PHE A 161 -3.50 3.95 -25.00
C PHE A 161 -4.65 4.48 -24.15
N GLU A 162 -5.75 3.76 -24.18
CA GLU A 162 -6.86 3.96 -23.24
C GLU A 162 -6.43 3.53 -21.84
N ASP A 163 -6.99 4.18 -20.83
CA ASP A 163 -6.78 3.77 -19.44
C ASP A 163 -7.35 2.35 -19.23
N PRO A 164 -6.71 1.51 -18.40
CA PRO A 164 -7.26 0.21 -18.05
C PRO A 164 -8.67 0.38 -17.44
N PRO A 165 -9.56 -0.60 -17.58
CA PRO A 165 -10.89 -0.51 -16.99
C PRO A 165 -10.78 -0.40 -15.46
N LYS A 166 -11.42 0.62 -14.88
CA LYS A 166 -11.47 0.82 -13.44
C LYS A 166 -12.09 -0.41 -12.75
N PRO A 167 -11.44 -1.01 -11.76
CA PRO A 167 -12.02 -2.12 -11.01
C PRO A 167 -13.33 -1.69 -10.33
N VAL A 168 -14.39 -2.45 -10.56
CA VAL A 168 -15.69 -2.24 -9.90
C VAL A 168 -15.75 -3.17 -8.69
N PRO A 169 -16.01 -2.68 -7.47
CA PRO A 169 -16.11 -3.54 -6.28
C PRO A 169 -17.16 -4.64 -6.50
N GLY A 170 -16.74 -5.90 -6.37
CA GLY A 170 -17.63 -7.07 -6.47
C GLY A 170 -18.00 -7.52 -7.89
N ALA A 171 -17.46 -6.91 -8.95
CA ALA A 171 -17.64 -7.46 -10.30
C ALA A 171 -16.65 -8.61 -10.55
N PRO A 172 -17.10 -9.81 -10.99
CA PRO A 172 -16.16 -10.81 -11.50
C PRO A 172 -15.39 -10.19 -12.67
N ALA A 173 -14.07 -10.36 -12.67
CA ALA A 173 -13.19 -9.82 -13.70
C ALA A 173 -13.66 -10.31 -15.07
N ALA A 174 -14.34 -9.45 -15.82
CA ALA A 174 -14.66 -9.70 -17.21
C ALA A 174 -13.32 -9.82 -17.94
N ALA A 175 -13.05 -11.01 -18.47
CA ALA A 175 -11.94 -11.26 -19.36
C ALA A 175 -11.97 -10.23 -20.48
N ALA A 176 -10.98 -9.32 -20.48
CA ALA A 176 -10.67 -8.51 -21.64
C ALA A 176 -10.05 -9.47 -22.68
N ALA A 177 -10.92 -10.07 -23.50
CA ALA A 177 -10.55 -10.79 -24.70
C ALA A 177 -11.01 -10.00 -25.92
N SER A 178 -10.10 -9.96 -26.89
CA SER A 178 -10.14 -9.27 -28.16
C SER A 178 -11.22 -9.79 -29.14
N GLY A 179 -11.73 -8.88 -29.97
CA GLY A 179 -11.92 -9.10 -31.42
C GLY A 179 -13.25 -9.67 -31.97
N ALA A 180 -13.95 -8.78 -32.71
CA ALA A 180 -14.71 -9.00 -33.97
C ALA A 180 -16.13 -9.67 -34.00
N ALA A 181 -17.10 -8.81 -34.34
CA ALA A 181 -18.40 -8.95 -35.04
C ALA A 181 -19.01 -10.33 -35.42
N ALA A 182 -20.29 -10.55 -35.07
CA ALA A 182 -21.46 -10.52 -36.00
C ALA A 182 -22.75 -11.05 -35.31
N ALA A 183 -23.90 -10.57 -35.81
CA ALA A 183 -25.26 -10.66 -35.25
C ALA A 183 -25.95 -12.04 -35.33
N ALA A 184 -26.91 -12.31 -34.41
CA ALA A 184 -28.33 -12.57 -34.70
C ALA A 184 -29.10 -13.05 -33.44
N ALA A 185 -30.39 -12.72 -33.39
CA ALA A 185 -31.29 -12.80 -32.25
C ALA A 185 -32.10 -14.10 -32.10
N SER A 186 -32.51 -14.41 -30.87
CA SER A 186 -33.79 -14.98 -30.37
C SER A 186 -33.48 -15.66 -29.03
N GLY A 187 -34.09 -15.43 -27.87
CA GLY A 187 -35.47 -15.13 -27.52
C GLY A 187 -35.90 -16.17 -26.47
N ALA A 188 -36.33 -15.73 -25.27
CA ALA A 188 -37.33 -16.34 -24.36
C ALA A 188 -37.02 -16.20 -22.85
N ALA A 189 -37.91 -15.46 -22.18
CA ALA A 189 -38.62 -15.76 -20.92
C ALA A 189 -37.87 -16.08 -19.61
N ALA A 190 -37.88 -15.06 -18.72
CA ALA A 190 -38.36 -15.05 -17.34
C ALA A 190 -38.09 -16.24 -16.38
N SER A 191 -37.54 -15.91 -15.20
CA SER A 191 -38.28 -16.13 -13.95
C SER A 191 -37.75 -15.26 -12.80
N ASP A 192 -38.71 -14.64 -12.14
CA ASP A 192 -38.70 -13.73 -11.01
C ASP A 192 -38.40 -14.49 -9.69
N GLN A 193 -37.17 -14.42 -9.17
CA GLN A 193 -36.80 -14.91 -7.82
C GLN A 193 -35.74 -14.04 -7.11
N GLY A 194 -35.59 -12.77 -7.50
CA GLY A 194 -34.56 -11.87 -6.95
C GLY A 194 -34.97 -11.11 -5.68
N ALA A 195 -36.26 -11.07 -5.34
CA ALA A 195 -36.76 -10.15 -4.31
C ALA A 195 -36.89 -10.76 -2.90
N ALA A 196 -36.79 -12.09 -2.74
CA ALA A 196 -37.04 -12.76 -1.45
C ALA A 196 -35.79 -13.00 -0.59
N GLN A 197 -34.58 -13.03 -1.17
CA GLN A 197 -33.34 -13.18 -0.38
C GLN A 197 -32.80 -11.86 0.21
N ALA A 198 -33.33 -10.70 -0.19
CA ALA A 198 -32.87 -9.40 0.28
C ALA A 198 -33.43 -8.99 1.67
N ALA A 199 -34.48 -9.66 2.16
CA ALA A 199 -35.12 -9.32 3.44
C ALA A 199 -34.62 -10.14 4.66
N ALA A 200 -33.87 -11.23 4.45
CA ALA A 200 -33.35 -12.06 5.53
C ALA A 200 -31.97 -11.60 6.05
N ALA A 201 -31.28 -10.70 5.34
CA ALA A 201 -29.95 -10.21 5.69
C ALA A 201 -29.93 -9.08 6.74
N VAL A 202 -31.10 -8.51 7.08
CA VAL A 202 -31.19 -7.31 7.96
C VAL A 202 -31.47 -7.66 9.43
N ALA A 203 -31.75 -8.93 9.75
CA ALA A 203 -32.10 -9.37 11.11
C ALA A 203 -30.96 -10.06 11.89
N ALA A 204 -29.77 -10.23 11.29
CA ALA A 204 -28.64 -10.93 11.93
C ALA A 204 -27.54 -10.00 12.49
N LEU A 205 -27.74 -8.67 12.46
CA LEU A 205 -26.76 -7.67 12.93
C LEU A 205 -26.97 -7.21 14.39
N ALA A 206 -27.87 -7.84 15.15
CA ALA A 206 -28.27 -7.34 16.47
C ALA A 206 -27.79 -8.17 17.68
N SER A 207 -26.87 -9.12 17.52
CA SER A 207 -26.40 -9.89 18.68
C SER A 207 -25.10 -10.67 18.45
N VAL A 208 -23.95 -10.01 18.65
CA VAL A 208 -22.76 -10.69 19.18
C VAL A 208 -22.05 -9.77 20.18
N PRO A 209 -21.84 -10.20 21.44
CA PRO A 209 -21.13 -9.44 22.45
C PRO A 209 -19.63 -9.43 22.19
N GLN A 210 -18.99 -8.31 22.53
CA GLN A 210 -17.55 -8.14 22.51
C GLN A 210 -16.91 -8.84 23.71
N SER A 211 -15.97 -9.76 23.47
CA SER A 211 -15.04 -10.23 24.51
C SER A 211 -13.70 -10.69 23.94
N ALA A 212 -12.67 -10.01 24.44
CA ALA A 212 -11.29 -10.39 24.79
C ALA A 212 -10.47 -11.38 23.93
N ALA A 213 -9.22 -10.95 23.69
CA ALA A 213 -8.08 -11.74 23.21
C ALA A 213 -7.79 -13.00 24.04
N PRO A 214 -7.08 -13.98 23.46
CA PRO A 214 -5.76 -14.28 24.02
C PRO A 214 -4.65 -14.51 22.98
N ALA A 215 -3.44 -14.57 23.54
CA ALA A 215 -2.14 -14.55 22.90
C ALA A 215 -1.71 -15.86 22.20
N ALA A 216 -0.67 -15.67 21.36
CA ALA A 216 0.41 -16.56 20.94
C ALA A 216 0.28 -18.08 21.18
N GLY A 217 0.34 -18.83 20.07
CA GLY A 217 0.66 -20.26 20.06
C GLY A 217 0.59 -20.79 18.63
N GLY A 218 1.69 -21.40 18.15
CA GLY A 218 1.83 -21.90 16.80
C GLY A 218 0.92 -23.09 16.51
N ASP A 219 0.00 -22.87 15.59
CA ASP A 219 -0.40 -23.76 14.50
C ASP A 219 -0.95 -22.81 13.43
N ALA A 220 -0.56 -22.97 12.17
CA ALA A 220 -1.04 -22.13 11.07
C ALA A 220 -2.51 -22.46 10.78
N GLN A 221 -3.39 -22.13 11.72
CA GLN A 221 -4.81 -22.12 11.52
C GLN A 221 -5.10 -20.91 10.65
N GLN A 222 -5.30 -21.17 9.36
CA GLN A 222 -5.72 -20.21 8.37
C GLN A 222 -6.88 -19.41 8.95
N SER A 223 -6.72 -18.08 9.03
CA SER A 223 -7.78 -17.22 9.58
C SER A 223 -9.07 -17.45 8.78
N ALA A 224 -10.21 -17.35 9.45
CA ALA A 224 -11.51 -17.45 8.77
C ALA A 224 -11.58 -16.47 7.58
N ASP A 225 -10.94 -15.31 7.71
CA ASP A 225 -10.81 -14.30 6.67
C ASP A 225 -10.00 -14.78 5.46
N ALA A 226 -8.85 -15.45 5.68
CA ALA A 226 -8.02 -16.02 4.62
C ALA A 226 -8.73 -17.19 3.91
N SER A 227 -9.44 -18.03 4.66
CA SER A 227 -10.22 -19.13 4.07
C SER A 227 -11.37 -18.60 3.20
N GLN A 228 -12.04 -17.54 3.66
CA GLN A 228 -13.11 -16.89 2.92
C GLN A 228 -12.58 -16.17 1.67
N ALA A 229 -11.43 -15.50 1.75
CA ALA A 229 -10.75 -14.88 0.61
C ALA A 229 -10.33 -15.93 -0.43
N GLY A 230 -9.73 -17.04 0.01
CA GLY A 230 -9.35 -18.15 -0.87
C GLY A 230 -10.55 -18.78 -1.58
N LYS A 231 -11.67 -18.96 -0.86
CA LYS A 231 -12.94 -19.44 -1.44
C LYS A 231 -13.50 -18.46 -2.48
N ALA A 232 -13.50 -17.16 -2.19
CA ALA A 232 -13.97 -16.13 -3.12
C ALA A 232 -13.11 -16.08 -4.39
N LEU A 233 -11.78 -16.20 -4.26
CA LEU A 233 -10.87 -16.26 -5.40
C LEU A 233 -11.09 -17.52 -6.24
N TYR A 234 -11.30 -18.68 -5.60
CA TYR A 234 -11.66 -19.90 -6.31
C TYR A 234 -12.94 -19.71 -7.14
N GLN A 235 -13.99 -19.18 -6.54
CA GLN A 235 -15.30 -18.99 -7.21
C GLN A 235 -15.24 -17.99 -8.36
N SER A 236 -14.40 -16.96 -8.24
CA SER A 236 -14.31 -15.90 -9.26
C SER A 236 -13.40 -16.27 -10.43
N VAL A 237 -12.29 -16.98 -10.18
CA VAL A 237 -11.25 -17.21 -11.18
C VAL A 237 -10.96 -18.69 -11.40
N CYS A 238 -10.65 -19.43 -10.33
CA CYS A 238 -10.12 -20.79 -10.48
C CYS A 238 -11.17 -21.79 -10.97
N GLN A 239 -12.45 -21.60 -10.61
CA GLN A 239 -13.54 -22.52 -10.96
C GLN A 239 -13.74 -22.64 -12.48
N ALA A 240 -13.39 -21.60 -13.25
CA ALA A 240 -13.56 -21.56 -14.69
C ALA A 240 -12.91 -22.77 -15.38
N CYS A 241 -11.78 -23.25 -14.84
CA CYS A 241 -11.12 -24.46 -15.31
C CYS A 241 -11.26 -25.63 -14.33
N HIS A 242 -11.17 -25.37 -13.02
CA HIS A 242 -11.10 -26.44 -12.02
C HIS A 242 -12.45 -27.01 -11.59
N ALA A 243 -13.59 -26.38 -11.88
CA ALA A 243 -14.89 -26.96 -11.54
C ALA A 243 -15.21 -28.20 -12.39
N ALA A 244 -14.86 -28.17 -13.68
CA ALA A 244 -15.10 -29.26 -14.62
C ALA A 244 -13.82 -30.01 -15.03
N GLY A 245 -12.63 -29.54 -14.62
CA GLY A 245 -11.36 -30.12 -15.02
C GLY A 245 -10.98 -29.81 -16.48
N VAL A 246 -11.32 -28.60 -16.94
CA VAL A 246 -11.04 -28.13 -18.31
C VAL A 246 -9.53 -28.11 -18.55
N LEU A 247 -9.10 -28.49 -19.76
CA LEU A 247 -7.67 -28.58 -20.14
C LEU A 247 -6.83 -29.47 -19.19
N ASN A 248 -7.42 -30.56 -18.68
CA ASN A 248 -6.78 -31.49 -17.75
C ASN A 248 -6.43 -30.86 -16.39
N ALA A 249 -7.14 -29.79 -16.01
CA ALA A 249 -7.07 -29.23 -14.67
C ALA A 249 -7.58 -30.25 -13.63
N PRO A 250 -6.96 -30.35 -12.44
CA PRO A 250 -7.48 -31.18 -11.37
C PRO A 250 -8.85 -30.65 -10.92
N LYS A 251 -9.86 -31.52 -11.00
CA LYS A 251 -11.24 -31.15 -10.71
C LYS A 251 -11.43 -30.91 -9.22
N PHE A 252 -12.10 -29.82 -8.87
CA PHE A 252 -12.40 -29.48 -7.48
C PHE A 252 -13.25 -30.55 -6.81
N GLY A 253 -12.84 -30.99 -5.61
CA GLY A 253 -13.52 -32.06 -4.86
C GLY A 253 -13.29 -33.48 -5.38
N ASP A 254 -12.51 -33.66 -6.45
CA ASP A 254 -12.20 -34.98 -7.02
C ASP A 254 -10.91 -35.56 -6.41
N LYS A 255 -11.05 -36.50 -5.48
CA LYS A 255 -9.90 -37.03 -4.72
C LYS A 255 -8.92 -37.78 -5.62
N GLU A 256 -9.43 -38.49 -6.62
CA GLU A 256 -8.64 -39.26 -7.58
C GLU A 256 -7.81 -38.36 -8.49
N ALA A 257 -8.39 -37.24 -8.95
CA ALA A 257 -7.69 -36.24 -9.74
C ALA A 257 -6.60 -35.54 -8.91
N TRP A 258 -6.82 -35.29 -7.62
CA TRP A 258 -5.87 -34.59 -6.76
C TRP A 258 -4.77 -35.48 -6.15
N ALA A 259 -5.03 -36.78 -5.95
CA ALA A 259 -4.10 -37.72 -5.32
C ALA A 259 -2.65 -37.69 -5.86
N PRO A 260 -2.38 -37.68 -7.18
CA PRO A 260 -1.00 -37.62 -7.67
C PRO A 260 -0.37 -36.22 -7.56
N ARG A 261 -1.16 -35.14 -7.42
CA ARG A 261 -0.66 -33.77 -7.24
C ARG A 261 -0.30 -33.49 -5.79
N LEU A 262 -1.03 -34.07 -4.84
CA LEU A 262 -0.75 -33.98 -3.40
C LEU A 262 0.47 -34.80 -2.94
N LYS A 263 1.14 -35.50 -3.86
CA LYS A 263 2.45 -36.12 -3.60
C LYS A 263 3.59 -35.09 -3.61
N ASP A 264 3.40 -33.98 -4.31
CA ASP A 264 4.37 -32.88 -4.32
C ASP A 264 4.26 -32.11 -2.99
N PRO A 265 5.37 -31.56 -2.47
CA PRO A 265 5.34 -30.65 -1.33
C PRO A 265 4.41 -29.45 -1.58
N ILE A 266 3.74 -28.96 -0.53
CA ILE A 266 2.77 -27.86 -0.66
C ILE A 266 3.37 -26.61 -1.31
N ASP A 267 4.64 -26.29 -1.03
CA ASP A 267 5.36 -25.17 -1.65
C ASP A 267 5.51 -25.32 -3.17
N THR A 268 5.67 -26.56 -3.65
CA THR A 268 5.72 -26.86 -5.08
C THR A 268 4.36 -26.65 -5.72
N ILE A 269 3.27 -27.04 -5.03
CA ILE A 269 1.90 -26.81 -5.50
C ILE A 269 1.60 -25.30 -5.55
N TYR A 270 2.03 -24.54 -4.54
CA TYR A 270 1.94 -23.07 -4.56
C TYR A 270 2.74 -22.48 -5.71
N ASN A 271 3.94 -22.97 -5.98
CA ASN A 271 4.76 -22.47 -7.09
C ASN A 271 4.06 -22.66 -8.44
N TYR A 272 3.45 -23.83 -8.68
CA TYR A 272 2.65 -24.07 -9.88
C TYR A 272 1.45 -23.11 -9.99
N ALA A 273 0.80 -22.80 -8.87
CA ALA A 273 -0.33 -21.87 -8.87
C ALA A 273 0.11 -20.42 -9.10
N LEU A 274 1.26 -20.00 -8.56
CA LEU A 274 1.78 -18.64 -8.68
C LEU A 274 2.38 -18.38 -10.06
N HIS A 275 3.13 -19.33 -10.62
CA HIS A 275 3.88 -19.15 -11.86
C HIS A 275 3.28 -19.88 -13.07
N GLY A 276 2.23 -20.66 -12.86
CA GLY A 276 1.58 -21.45 -13.90
C GLY A 276 2.29 -22.79 -14.13
N LYS A 277 1.55 -23.74 -14.72
CA LYS A 277 2.07 -25.07 -15.12
C LYS A 277 1.26 -25.63 -16.28
N GLY A 278 1.92 -25.87 -17.41
CA GLY A 278 1.25 -26.36 -18.62
C GLY A 278 0.19 -25.38 -19.11
N ALA A 279 -1.08 -25.81 -19.16
CA ALA A 279 -2.20 -24.97 -19.55
C ALA A 279 -2.72 -24.04 -18.43
N MET A 280 -2.22 -24.19 -17.19
CA MET A 280 -2.60 -23.32 -16.07
C MET A 280 -1.81 -22.00 -16.14
N PRO A 281 -2.45 -20.83 -16.33
CA PRO A 281 -1.77 -19.54 -16.34
C PRO A 281 -1.24 -19.16 -14.94
N PRO A 282 -0.22 -18.29 -14.85
CA PRO A 282 0.25 -17.72 -13.59
C PRO A 282 -0.90 -17.14 -12.78
N LYS A 283 -0.95 -17.43 -11.48
CA LYS A 283 -2.00 -17.00 -10.54
C LYS A 283 -3.43 -17.37 -10.97
N GLY A 284 -3.58 -18.42 -11.78
CA GLY A 284 -4.88 -18.80 -12.36
C GLY A 284 -5.47 -17.76 -13.31
N GLY A 285 -4.68 -16.80 -13.79
CA GLY A 285 -5.15 -15.66 -14.58
C GLY A 285 -5.72 -14.50 -13.74
N SER A 286 -5.53 -14.54 -12.42
CA SER A 286 -5.89 -13.44 -11.52
C SER A 286 -4.71 -12.48 -11.29
N ASN A 287 -5.04 -11.25 -10.90
CA ASN A 287 -4.08 -10.29 -10.32
C ASN A 287 -4.09 -10.36 -8.78
N ALA A 288 -4.53 -11.48 -8.19
CA ALA A 288 -4.63 -11.63 -6.75
C ALA A 288 -3.24 -11.65 -6.09
N SER A 289 -3.20 -11.33 -4.81
CA SER A 289 -1.97 -11.42 -4.03
C SER A 289 -1.49 -12.87 -3.95
N ASP A 290 -0.18 -13.08 -3.75
CA ASP A 290 0.35 -14.43 -3.60
C ASP A 290 -0.27 -15.16 -2.39
N ALA A 291 -0.64 -14.41 -1.36
CA ALA A 291 -1.32 -14.93 -0.17
C ALA A 291 -2.73 -15.42 -0.52
N ASP A 292 -3.50 -14.66 -1.30
CA ASP A 292 -4.85 -15.07 -1.73
C ASP A 292 -4.82 -16.27 -2.66
N VAL A 293 -3.84 -16.33 -3.58
CA VAL A 293 -3.64 -17.48 -4.46
C VAL A 293 -3.31 -18.74 -3.64
N LYS A 294 -2.42 -18.64 -2.66
CA LYS A 294 -2.12 -19.76 -1.74
C LYS A 294 -3.35 -20.17 -0.95
N ALA A 295 -4.13 -19.21 -0.44
CA ALA A 295 -5.37 -19.49 0.28
C ALA A 295 -6.44 -20.15 -0.61
N ALA A 296 -6.52 -19.80 -1.89
CA ALA A 296 -7.38 -20.48 -2.85
C ALA A 296 -6.91 -21.92 -3.11
N VAL A 297 -5.59 -22.14 -3.23
CA VAL A 297 -5.03 -23.49 -3.33
C VAL A 297 -5.38 -24.32 -2.08
N ASP A 298 -5.20 -23.76 -0.88
CA ASP A 298 -5.58 -24.41 0.38
C ASP A 298 -7.06 -24.76 0.41
N TYR A 299 -7.91 -23.84 -0.03
CA TYR A 299 -9.34 -24.07 -0.14
C TYR A 299 -9.64 -25.26 -1.07
N MET A 300 -9.02 -25.33 -2.25
CA MET A 300 -9.21 -26.46 -3.18
C MET A 300 -8.72 -27.79 -2.62
N ILE A 301 -7.55 -27.79 -1.96
CA ILE A 301 -6.99 -28.98 -1.32
C ILE A 301 -7.86 -29.43 -0.14
N SER A 302 -8.44 -28.49 0.62
CA SER A 302 -9.31 -28.82 1.76
C SER A 302 -10.55 -29.63 1.36
N GLN A 303 -11.01 -29.51 0.11
CA GLN A 303 -12.16 -30.27 -0.39
C GLN A 303 -11.83 -31.70 -0.83
N VAL A 304 -10.55 -32.05 -0.91
CA VAL A 304 -10.09 -33.38 -1.33
C VAL A 304 -9.28 -34.11 -0.25
N LYS A 305 -9.05 -33.44 0.89
CA LYS A 305 -8.54 -34.07 2.11
C LYS A 305 -9.56 -35.07 2.69
#